data_AF-A0A9D7IW38-F1
#
_entry.id   AF-A0A9D7IW38-F1
#
_cell.length_a   1.000
_cell.length_b   1.000
_cell.length_c   1.000
_cell.angle_alpha   90.00
_cell.angle_beta   90.00
_cell.angle_gamma   90.00
#
_symmetry.space_group_name_H-M   'P 1'
#
loop_
_entity.id
_entity.type
_entity.pdbx_description
1 polymer ?
#
loop_
_entity_poly.entity_id
_entity_poly.type
_entity_poly.pdbx_seq_one_letter_code
_entity_poly.pdbx_strand_id
1 'polypeptide(L)'
;MPWSRQGACRGWWRCDQDHQVQGRAGQEISQTCLECHNSSQEHNNFLRGEHGRNDVACIDCHSLHSADLSRPKMLAKSEPQLCITCHSEMKVDFTRPFRHRVMEGAIKCSDCHNPHGGFDQKQLRASNGTDVACLKCHIDKQGPFVFEHAPLKTEGCTICHIPHGANNPKMLRRDRVFQLCIECHSNVGTVGGPNTPSFHNLNSARYQNCTTCHVKIHGSNTQRFFFR
;
A
#
# COMPACT_ATOMS: atom_id res chain seq x y z
N MET A 1 48.79 5.25 -25.35
CA MET A 1 47.46 5.87 -25.18
C MET A 1 46.70 5.12 -24.08
N PRO A 2 46.56 5.67 -22.87
CA PRO A 2 45.84 5.02 -21.79
C PRO A 2 44.35 5.38 -21.88
N TRP A 3 43.49 4.36 -21.91
CA TRP A 3 42.05 4.54 -21.74
C TRP A 3 41.76 4.82 -20.27
N SER A 4 41.09 5.95 -20.04
CA SER A 4 40.71 6.48 -18.74
C SER A 4 39.71 5.55 -18.03
N ARG A 5 40.08 5.05 -16.86
CA ARG A 5 39.15 4.47 -15.89
C ARG A 5 38.41 5.60 -15.17
N GLN A 6 37.33 6.10 -15.77
CA GLN A 6 36.33 6.88 -15.06
C GLN A 6 35.10 5.98 -14.87
N GLY A 7 34.84 5.59 -13.61
CA GLY A 7 33.55 5.04 -13.18
C GLY A 7 33.42 3.52 -12.98
N ALA A 8 34.47 2.72 -13.15
CA ALA A 8 34.37 1.26 -12.96
C ALA A 8 34.40 0.88 -11.46
N CYS A 9 33.35 0.18 -11.01
CA CYS A 9 33.23 -0.48 -9.70
C CYS A 9 34.58 -1.09 -9.28
N ARG A 10 35.25 -0.47 -8.31
CA ARG A 10 36.46 -1.02 -7.71
C ARG A 10 36.05 -2.14 -6.77
N GLY A 11 36.00 -3.37 -7.27
CA GLY A 11 35.86 -4.53 -6.40
C GLY A 11 35.00 -5.66 -6.95
N TRP A 12 35.38 -6.22 -8.10
CA TRP A 12 34.96 -7.59 -8.43
C TRP A 12 35.68 -8.65 -7.56
N TRP A 13 36.64 -8.21 -6.73
CA TRP A 13 37.48 -9.01 -5.83
C TRP A 13 37.03 -8.95 -4.35
N ARG A 14 35.74 -8.71 -4.09
CA ARG A 14 35.17 -8.74 -2.72
C ARG A 14 34.18 -9.88 -2.48
N CYS A 15 33.86 -10.69 -3.49
CA CYS A 15 32.96 -11.84 -3.33
C CYS A 15 33.71 -13.17 -3.16
N ASP A 16 35.02 -13.18 -3.32
CA ASP A 16 35.84 -14.37 -3.52
C ASP A 16 36.68 -14.78 -2.30
N GLN A 17 36.65 -14.03 -1.19
CA GLN A 17 37.48 -14.36 -0.01
C GLN A 17 36.74 -14.66 1.30
N ASP A 18 35.42 -14.46 1.41
CA ASP A 18 34.65 -14.99 2.54
C ASP A 18 33.15 -14.89 2.23
N HIS A 19 32.54 -15.95 1.66
CA HIS A 19 31.08 -16.11 1.63
C HIS A 19 30.49 -16.39 3.04
N GLN A 20 31.13 -15.86 4.09
CA GLN A 20 30.69 -15.93 5.48
C GLN A 20 29.62 -14.85 5.70
N VAL A 21 28.46 -15.00 5.06
CA VAL A 21 27.25 -14.25 5.43
C VAL A 21 26.70 -14.71 6.78
N GLN A 22 27.14 -15.88 7.27
CA GLN A 22 26.77 -16.40 8.57
C GLN A 22 27.33 -15.51 9.70
N GLY A 23 26.44 -15.04 10.57
CA GLY A 23 26.80 -14.21 11.73
C GLY A 23 26.90 -12.71 11.47
N ARG A 24 26.69 -12.25 10.22
CA ARG A 24 26.63 -10.82 9.89
C ARG A 24 25.20 -10.27 10.07
N ALA A 25 25.09 -9.03 10.51
CA ALA A 25 23.81 -8.32 10.55
C ALA A 25 23.29 -8.09 9.12
N GLY A 26 21.97 -8.19 8.94
CA GLY A 26 21.32 -7.97 7.65
C GLY A 26 21.57 -6.57 7.07
N GLN A 27 21.69 -5.55 7.92
CA GLN A 27 22.11 -4.20 7.50
C GLN A 27 23.51 -4.19 6.88
N GLU A 28 24.44 -4.94 7.47
CA GLU A 28 25.83 -5.03 7.01
C GLU A 28 25.93 -5.71 5.65
N ILE A 29 25.16 -6.78 5.46
CA ILE A 29 25.04 -7.48 4.17
C ILE A 29 24.46 -6.52 3.12
N SER A 30 23.38 -5.82 3.49
CA SER A 30 22.69 -4.90 2.59
C SER A 30 23.55 -3.70 2.22
N GLN A 31 24.40 -3.20 3.12
CA GLN A 31 25.35 -2.13 2.84
C GLN A 31 26.29 -2.49 1.70
N THR A 32 26.79 -3.74 1.65
CA THR A 32 27.62 -4.23 0.54
C THR A 32 26.87 -4.15 -0.80
N CYS A 33 25.59 -4.54 -0.84
CA CYS A 33 24.78 -4.42 -2.05
C CYS A 33 24.56 -2.95 -2.46
N LEU A 34 24.37 -2.07 -1.47
CA LEU A 34 24.11 -0.65 -1.67
C LEU A 34 25.34 0.13 -2.15
N GLU A 35 26.57 -0.38 -2.01
CA GLU A 35 27.75 0.21 -2.65
C GLU A 35 27.57 0.37 -4.17
N CYS A 36 26.78 -0.52 -4.80
CA CYS A 36 26.45 -0.46 -6.23
C CYS A 36 24.97 -0.09 -6.49
N HIS A 37 24.02 -0.55 -5.66
CA HIS A 37 22.58 -0.41 -5.93
C HIS A 37 21.91 0.86 -5.34
N ASN A 38 22.66 1.73 -4.68
CA ASN A 38 22.14 2.97 -4.07
C ASN A 38 21.81 4.10 -5.07
N SER A 39 22.11 3.93 -6.37
CA SER A 39 21.86 4.96 -7.39
C SER A 39 20.39 5.16 -7.75
N SER A 40 19.53 4.17 -7.48
CA SER A 40 18.10 4.25 -7.76
C SER A 40 17.30 4.76 -6.56
N GLN A 41 16.28 5.59 -6.81
CA GLN A 41 15.31 6.01 -5.79
C GLN A 41 14.58 4.82 -5.15
N GLU A 42 14.58 3.67 -5.81
CA GLU A 42 14.00 2.44 -5.28
C GLU A 42 14.77 1.94 -4.06
N HIS A 43 16.11 1.94 -4.07
CA HIS A 43 16.89 1.25 -3.01
C HIS A 43 17.64 2.21 -2.07
N ASN A 44 17.74 3.49 -2.40
CA ASN A 44 18.54 4.45 -1.64
C ASN A 44 18.07 4.67 -0.19
N ASN A 45 16.81 4.34 0.10
CA ASN A 45 16.22 4.45 1.43
C ASN A 45 16.18 3.12 2.21
N PHE A 46 16.73 2.03 1.66
CA PHE A 46 16.57 0.68 2.24
C PHE A 46 16.95 0.60 3.72
N LEU A 47 18.15 1.07 4.07
CA LEU A 47 18.65 1.03 5.45
C LEU A 47 17.82 1.90 6.42
N ARG A 48 17.09 2.88 5.88
CA ARG A 48 16.20 3.75 6.66
C ARG A 48 14.76 3.26 6.68
N GLY A 49 14.39 2.36 5.76
CA GLY A 49 13.08 1.73 5.71
C GLY A 49 12.92 0.67 6.80
N GLU A 50 11.68 0.22 6.99
CA GLU A 50 11.35 -0.72 8.06
C GLU A 50 12.07 -2.06 7.92
N HIS A 51 12.24 -2.59 6.71
CA HIS A 51 13.02 -3.83 6.51
C HIS A 51 14.48 -3.67 6.95
N GLY A 52 15.16 -2.62 6.50
CA GLY A 52 16.54 -2.36 6.91
C GLY A 52 16.67 -2.13 8.42
N ARG A 53 15.75 -1.38 9.03
CA ARG A 53 15.74 -1.15 10.49
C ARG A 53 15.50 -2.41 11.32
N ASN A 54 14.78 -3.38 10.77
CA ASN A 54 14.49 -4.66 11.42
C ASN A 54 15.46 -5.78 10.96
N ASP A 55 16.63 -5.40 10.47
CA ASP A 55 17.74 -6.29 10.09
C ASP A 55 17.39 -7.34 9.00
N VAL A 56 16.43 -7.04 8.14
CA VAL A 56 16.14 -7.84 6.94
C VAL A 56 17.19 -7.51 5.87
N ALA A 57 17.88 -8.52 5.36
CA ALA A 57 18.91 -8.39 4.35
C ALA A 57 18.34 -8.44 2.92
N CYS A 58 19.05 -7.87 1.94
CA CYS A 58 18.69 -8.02 0.53
C CYS A 58 18.55 -9.49 0.12
N ILE A 59 19.39 -10.38 0.66
CA ILE A 59 19.42 -11.80 0.31
C ILE A 59 18.27 -12.63 0.92
N ASP A 60 17.51 -12.07 1.86
CA ASP A 60 16.30 -12.71 2.38
C ASP A 60 15.16 -12.68 1.36
N CYS A 61 15.20 -11.68 0.48
CA CYS A 61 14.24 -11.48 -0.60
C CYS A 61 14.78 -11.90 -1.97
N HIS A 62 16.05 -11.61 -2.24
CA HIS A 62 16.70 -11.82 -3.53
C HIS A 62 17.67 -12.99 -3.49
N SER A 63 17.64 -13.82 -4.53
CA SER A 63 18.56 -14.93 -4.70
C SER A 63 19.44 -14.72 -5.93
N LEU A 64 20.71 -14.44 -5.67
CA LEU A 64 21.77 -14.23 -6.68
C LEU A 64 22.12 -15.54 -7.41
N HIS A 65 21.87 -16.67 -6.75
CA HIS A 65 22.19 -18.03 -7.21
C HIS A 65 20.94 -18.82 -7.65
N SER A 66 19.79 -18.15 -7.82
CA SER A 66 18.58 -18.83 -8.28
C SER A 66 18.79 -19.40 -9.68
N ALA A 67 18.53 -20.69 -9.86
CA ALA A 67 18.50 -21.35 -11.16
C ALA A 67 17.31 -20.90 -12.03
N ASP A 68 16.30 -20.29 -11.40
CA ASP A 68 15.11 -19.79 -12.08
C ASP A 68 15.28 -18.31 -12.46
N LEU A 69 15.87 -18.08 -13.64
CA LEU A 69 16.06 -16.75 -14.22
C LEU A 69 14.76 -16.10 -14.70
N SER A 70 13.63 -16.82 -14.68
CA SER A 70 12.33 -16.26 -15.08
C SER A 70 11.72 -15.37 -14.00
N ARG A 71 12.24 -15.42 -12.76
CA ARG A 71 11.74 -14.61 -11.65
C ARG A 71 12.16 -13.15 -11.79
N PRO A 72 11.20 -12.20 -11.87
CA PRO A 72 11.53 -10.79 -11.94
C PRO A 72 12.39 -10.38 -10.75
N LYS A 73 13.40 -9.54 -11.02
CA LYS A 73 14.25 -8.93 -9.98
C LYS A 73 14.96 -9.95 -9.08
N MET A 74 15.19 -11.18 -9.55
CA MET A 74 15.91 -12.23 -8.82
C MET A 74 15.26 -12.58 -7.48
N LEU A 75 13.94 -12.51 -7.34
CA LEU A 75 13.27 -12.87 -6.09
C LEU A 75 13.42 -14.36 -5.77
N ALA A 76 13.67 -14.70 -4.51
CA ALA A 76 13.82 -16.07 -4.03
C ALA A 76 12.53 -16.89 -4.17
N LYS A 77 11.37 -16.24 -4.09
CA LYS A 77 10.02 -16.79 -4.32
C LYS A 77 9.17 -15.79 -5.12
N SER A 78 7.99 -16.19 -5.59
CA SER A 78 7.02 -15.23 -6.13
C SER A 78 6.72 -14.15 -5.09
N GLU A 79 6.55 -12.89 -5.52
CA GLU A 79 6.44 -11.75 -4.60
C GLU A 79 5.39 -11.93 -3.48
N PRO A 80 4.13 -12.31 -3.75
CA PRO A 80 3.15 -12.49 -2.66
C PRO A 80 3.58 -13.55 -1.65
N GLN A 81 4.11 -14.69 -2.13
CA GLN A 81 4.58 -15.78 -1.28
C GLN A 81 5.82 -15.43 -0.47
N LEU A 82 6.67 -14.54 -0.99
CA LEU A 82 7.83 -14.04 -0.27
C LEU A 82 7.38 -13.14 0.88
N CYS A 83 6.54 -12.14 0.61
CA CYS A 83 6.10 -11.17 1.62
C CYS A 83 5.38 -11.85 2.80
N ILE A 84 4.46 -12.79 2.52
CA ILE A 84 3.66 -13.44 3.56
C ILE A 84 4.42 -14.50 4.38
N THR A 85 5.71 -14.74 4.08
CA THR A 85 6.55 -15.54 4.98
C THR A 85 6.72 -14.86 6.33
N CYS A 86 6.80 -13.52 6.33
CA CYS A 86 6.88 -12.68 7.52
C CYS A 86 5.54 -11.98 7.80
N HIS A 87 4.90 -11.42 6.77
CA HIS A 87 3.60 -10.72 6.87
C HIS A 87 2.41 -11.69 6.85
N SER A 88 2.40 -12.64 7.79
CA SER A 88 1.42 -13.73 7.85
C SER A 88 -0.01 -13.24 8.09
N GLU A 89 -0.18 -12.09 8.74
CA GLU A 89 -1.46 -11.43 8.96
C GLU A 89 -2.14 -11.03 7.64
N MET A 90 -1.35 -10.64 6.64
CA MET A 90 -1.86 -10.24 5.32
C MET A 90 -2.42 -11.45 4.56
N LYS A 91 -1.84 -12.64 4.77
CA LYS A 91 -2.37 -13.88 4.19
C LYS A 91 -3.83 -14.09 4.57
N VAL A 92 -4.19 -13.82 5.83
CA VAL A 92 -5.57 -13.96 6.31
C VAL A 92 -6.49 -12.93 5.64
N ASP A 93 -6.09 -11.66 5.55
CA ASP A 93 -6.88 -10.63 4.89
C ASP A 93 -7.13 -10.98 3.41
N PHE A 94 -6.12 -11.50 2.70
CA PHE A 94 -6.26 -11.97 1.32
C PHE A 94 -6.98 -13.31 1.16
N THR A 95 -7.48 -13.94 2.24
CA THR A 95 -8.44 -15.05 2.12
C THR A 95 -9.90 -14.60 2.19
N ARG A 96 -10.15 -13.35 2.62
CA ARG A 96 -11.50 -12.83 2.81
C ARG A 96 -12.25 -12.66 1.47
N PRO A 97 -13.60 -12.74 1.46
CA PRO A 97 -14.39 -12.71 0.23
C PRO A 97 -14.18 -11.47 -0.64
N PHE A 98 -13.99 -10.30 -0.02
CA PHE A 98 -13.74 -9.04 -0.72
C PHE A 98 -12.31 -8.61 -0.46
N ARG A 99 -11.48 -8.63 -1.51
CA ARG A 99 -10.05 -8.34 -1.43
C ARG A 99 -9.52 -7.84 -2.76
N HIS A 100 -8.38 -7.16 -2.73
CA HIS A 100 -7.57 -7.05 -3.94
C HIS A 100 -6.94 -8.41 -4.26
N ARG A 101 -6.88 -8.73 -5.55
CA ARG A 101 -6.51 -10.07 -6.05
C ARG A 101 -4.99 -10.27 -6.12
N VAL A 102 -4.31 -10.05 -5.00
CA VAL A 102 -2.84 -10.20 -4.88
C VAL A 102 -2.41 -11.65 -4.98
N MET A 103 -3.14 -12.56 -4.32
CA MET A 103 -2.80 -13.99 -4.28
C MET A 103 -3.07 -14.70 -5.61
N GLU A 104 -3.97 -14.14 -6.43
CA GLU A 104 -4.28 -14.57 -7.78
C GLU A 104 -3.34 -13.93 -8.82
N GLY A 105 -2.44 -13.04 -8.41
CA GLY A 105 -1.44 -12.40 -9.27
C GLY A 105 -1.96 -11.27 -10.15
N ALA A 106 -3.17 -10.75 -9.92
CA ALA A 106 -3.72 -9.63 -10.68
C ALA A 106 -3.03 -8.30 -10.34
N ILE A 107 -2.59 -8.16 -9.09
CA ILE A 107 -1.74 -7.08 -8.61
C ILE A 107 -0.70 -7.65 -7.62
N LYS A 108 0.26 -6.83 -7.22
CA LYS A 108 1.40 -7.21 -6.37
C LYS A 108 1.45 -6.34 -5.12
N CYS A 109 2.14 -6.81 -4.08
CA CYS A 109 2.38 -6.02 -2.87
C CYS A 109 3.14 -4.73 -3.23
N SER A 110 4.10 -4.85 -4.14
CA SER A 110 4.96 -3.78 -4.63
C SER A 110 4.27 -2.76 -5.52
N ASP A 111 3.03 -3.03 -5.98
CA ASP A 111 2.24 -2.03 -6.70
C ASP A 111 1.76 -0.91 -5.77
N CYS A 112 1.61 -1.21 -4.47
CA CYS A 112 1.20 -0.26 -3.44
C CYS A 112 2.33 0.09 -2.46
N HIS A 113 3.20 -0.86 -2.12
CA HIS A 113 4.28 -0.67 -1.14
C HIS A 113 5.66 -0.59 -1.80
N ASN A 114 6.58 0.15 -1.20
CA ASN A 114 8.00 0.07 -1.51
C ASN A 114 8.70 -0.82 -0.47
N PRO A 115 9.04 -2.08 -0.79
CA PRO A 115 9.74 -2.97 0.14
C PRO A 115 11.16 -2.51 0.45
N HIS A 116 11.68 -1.55 -0.31
CA HIS A 116 13.01 -0.99 -0.11
C HIS A 116 13.00 0.35 0.64
N GLY A 117 11.87 0.71 1.26
CA GLY A 117 11.75 1.92 2.05
C GLY A 117 11.46 3.19 1.25
N GLY A 118 10.86 4.14 1.93
CA GLY A 118 10.31 5.39 1.43
C GLY A 118 9.92 6.28 2.61
N PHE A 119 9.36 7.43 2.31
CA PHE A 119 9.05 8.44 3.33
C PHE A 119 7.60 8.37 3.82
N ASP A 120 6.74 7.66 3.09
CA ASP A 120 5.32 7.57 3.39
C ASP A 120 5.00 6.52 4.46
N GLN A 121 3.89 6.74 5.17
CA GLN A 121 3.40 5.79 6.16
C GLN A 121 3.17 4.41 5.54
N LYS A 122 3.53 3.37 6.29
CA LYS A 122 3.45 1.97 5.85
C LYS A 122 4.23 1.70 4.56
N GLN A 123 5.21 2.56 4.23
CA GLN A 123 6.04 2.46 3.03
C GLN A 123 5.21 2.41 1.75
N LEU A 124 4.10 3.16 1.69
CA LEU A 124 3.28 3.25 0.49
C LEU A 124 4.03 3.99 -0.63
N ARG A 125 3.76 3.63 -1.88
CA ARG A 125 4.22 4.35 -3.07
C ARG A 125 3.32 5.56 -3.31
N ALA A 126 3.43 6.55 -2.41
CA ALA A 126 2.50 7.66 -2.31
C ALA A 126 3.24 9.00 -2.44
N SER A 127 3.76 9.32 -3.62
CA SER A 127 4.60 10.51 -3.85
C SER A 127 3.97 11.87 -3.50
N ASN A 128 2.65 11.94 -3.21
CA ASN A 128 1.98 13.17 -2.79
C ASN A 128 0.66 12.91 -2.02
N GLY A 129 0.68 12.01 -1.04
CA GLY A 129 -0.47 11.67 -0.20
C GLY A 129 -0.93 10.22 -0.35
N THR A 130 -1.48 9.65 0.74
CA THR A 130 -1.77 8.22 0.91
C THR A 130 -2.63 7.59 -0.18
N ASP A 131 -3.42 8.41 -0.89
CA ASP A 131 -4.40 7.94 -1.86
C ASP A 131 -3.87 7.82 -3.29
N VAL A 132 -2.68 8.37 -3.59
CA VAL A 132 -2.08 8.28 -4.94
C VAL A 132 -1.89 6.82 -5.36
N ALA A 133 -1.53 5.95 -4.42
CA ALA A 133 -1.40 4.52 -4.66
C ALA A 133 -2.75 3.88 -5.08
N CYS A 134 -3.87 4.33 -4.50
CA CYS A 134 -5.20 3.86 -4.87
C CYS A 134 -5.63 4.39 -6.24
N LEU A 135 -5.39 5.67 -6.49
CA LEU A 135 -5.84 6.38 -7.70
C LEU A 135 -5.08 5.96 -8.96
N LYS A 136 -3.92 5.31 -8.84
CA LYS A 136 -3.21 4.68 -9.98
C LYS A 136 -4.11 3.72 -10.76
N CYS A 137 -5.04 3.05 -10.07
CA CYS A 137 -6.01 2.15 -10.68
C CYS A 137 -7.45 2.67 -10.56
N HIS A 138 -7.81 3.31 -9.46
CA HIS A 138 -9.15 3.86 -9.21
C HIS A 138 -9.30 5.30 -9.71
N ILE A 139 -8.96 5.53 -10.97
CA ILE A 139 -8.94 6.87 -11.59
C ILE A 139 -10.32 7.55 -11.59
N ASP A 140 -11.40 6.78 -11.58
CA ASP A 140 -12.76 7.30 -11.56
C ASP A 140 -13.15 7.93 -10.21
N LYS A 141 -12.32 7.73 -9.18
CA LYS A 141 -12.44 8.35 -7.87
C LYS A 141 -11.50 9.54 -7.69
N GLN A 142 -10.70 9.85 -8.71
CA GLN A 142 -9.77 10.97 -8.67
C GLN A 142 -10.54 12.29 -8.85
N GLY A 143 -10.34 13.20 -7.90
CA GLY A 143 -10.78 14.59 -8.02
C GLY A 143 -9.92 15.41 -8.98
N PRO A 144 -10.11 16.74 -9.04
CA PRO A 144 -10.96 17.53 -8.16
C PRO A 144 -12.45 17.39 -8.50
N PHE A 145 -13.28 17.25 -7.47
CA PHE A 145 -14.73 17.38 -7.60
C PHE A 145 -15.17 18.76 -7.13
N VAL A 146 -16.22 19.34 -7.75
CA VAL A 146 -16.82 20.61 -7.26
C VAL A 146 -17.30 20.46 -5.81
N PHE A 147 -17.89 19.30 -5.50
CA PHE A 147 -18.30 18.89 -4.17
C PHE A 147 -17.49 17.66 -3.79
N GLU A 148 -16.47 17.85 -2.95
CA GLU A 148 -15.64 16.76 -2.42
C GLU A 148 -16.27 16.18 -1.15
N HIS A 149 -16.13 14.87 -0.95
CA HIS A 149 -16.47 14.24 0.32
C HIS A 149 -15.29 14.38 1.28
N ALA A 150 -15.40 15.32 2.23
CA ALA A 150 -14.27 15.82 3.03
C ALA A 150 -13.31 14.73 3.59
N PRO A 151 -13.78 13.61 4.17
CA PRO A 151 -12.90 12.53 4.61
C PRO A 151 -11.91 11.99 3.57
N LEU A 152 -12.25 12.00 2.27
CA LEU A 152 -11.33 11.55 1.23
C LEU A 152 -10.11 12.47 1.10
N LYS A 153 -10.29 13.77 1.34
CA LYS A 153 -9.20 14.74 1.23
C LYS A 153 -8.30 14.75 2.46
N THR A 154 -8.88 14.56 3.65
CA THR A 154 -8.17 14.72 4.92
C THR A 154 -7.63 13.42 5.49
N GLU A 155 -8.34 12.30 5.30
CA GLU A 155 -8.03 11.01 5.92
C GLU A 155 -7.77 9.90 4.90
N GLY A 156 -8.25 10.11 3.68
CA GLY A 156 -7.99 9.25 2.53
C GLY A 156 -8.89 8.01 2.45
N CYS A 157 -8.64 7.17 1.45
CA CYS A 157 -9.47 6.02 1.09
C CYS A 157 -9.65 5.02 2.24
N THR A 158 -8.63 4.88 3.09
CA THR A 158 -8.60 3.86 4.15
C THR A 158 -9.44 4.20 5.37
N ILE A 159 -10.05 5.40 5.43
CA ILE A 159 -11.04 5.72 6.46
C ILE A 159 -12.28 4.83 6.31
N CYS A 160 -12.65 4.50 5.07
CA CYS A 160 -13.79 3.64 4.75
C CYS A 160 -13.38 2.23 4.34
N HIS A 161 -12.24 2.08 3.65
CA HIS A 161 -11.81 0.83 3.03
C HIS A 161 -10.65 0.13 3.75
N ILE A 162 -10.64 -1.21 3.68
CA ILE A 162 -9.55 -2.08 4.13
C ILE A 162 -8.85 -2.64 2.88
N PRO A 163 -7.69 -2.10 2.46
CA PRO A 163 -7.12 -2.34 1.13
C PRO A 163 -6.61 -3.76 0.88
N HIS A 164 -6.40 -4.58 1.91
CA HIS A 164 -5.95 -5.97 1.72
C HIS A 164 -7.15 -6.92 1.56
N GLY A 165 -8.09 -6.88 2.50
CA GLY A 165 -9.36 -7.60 2.39
C GLY A 165 -10.28 -7.43 3.59
N ALA A 166 -11.59 -7.55 3.35
CA ALA A 166 -12.63 -7.52 4.36
C ALA A 166 -13.72 -8.56 4.09
N ASN A 167 -14.47 -8.90 5.13
CA ASN A 167 -15.69 -9.71 4.99
C ASN A 167 -16.85 -8.89 4.40
N ASN A 168 -16.74 -7.56 4.45
CA ASN A 168 -17.79 -6.65 4.00
C ASN A 168 -17.61 -6.31 2.52
N PRO A 169 -18.70 -6.24 1.74
CA PRO A 169 -18.66 -5.82 0.34
C PRO A 169 -17.91 -4.50 0.15
N LYS A 170 -17.22 -4.37 -0.99
CA LYS A 170 -16.38 -3.19 -1.31
C LYS A 170 -15.28 -2.94 -0.29
N MET A 171 -14.90 -3.97 0.48
CA MET A 171 -13.82 -3.91 1.46
C MET A 171 -14.07 -2.86 2.56
N LEU A 172 -15.33 -2.64 2.95
CA LEU A 172 -15.68 -1.62 3.94
C LEU A 172 -15.31 -2.02 5.37
N ARG A 173 -14.96 -1.03 6.20
CA ARG A 173 -14.69 -1.24 7.63
C ARG A 173 -15.92 -1.68 8.43
N ARG A 174 -17.11 -1.28 8.01
CA ARG A 174 -18.39 -1.68 8.61
C ARG A 174 -19.19 -2.54 7.66
N ASP A 175 -19.93 -3.48 8.21
CA ASP A 175 -20.83 -4.38 7.50
C ASP A 175 -22.08 -3.65 7.01
N ARG A 176 -22.60 -2.71 7.79
CA ARG A 176 -23.77 -1.90 7.43
C ARG A 176 -23.36 -0.51 6.95
N VAL A 177 -23.90 -0.10 5.81
CA VAL A 177 -23.61 1.21 5.19
C VAL A 177 -23.90 2.36 6.17
N PHE A 178 -25.08 2.40 6.79
CA PHE A 178 -25.39 3.49 7.71
C PHE A 178 -24.42 3.55 8.90
N GLN A 179 -23.94 2.40 9.41
CA GLN A 179 -23.00 2.40 10.54
C GLN A 179 -21.69 3.08 10.18
N LEU A 180 -21.20 2.90 8.95
CA LEU A 180 -20.04 3.65 8.46
C LEU A 180 -20.36 5.14 8.36
N CYS A 181 -21.50 5.50 7.79
CA CYS A 181 -21.85 6.90 7.55
C CYS A 181 -22.03 7.69 8.86
N ILE A 182 -22.72 7.10 9.85
CA ILE A 182 -23.00 7.79 11.12
C ILE A 182 -21.78 7.91 12.04
N GLU A 183 -20.64 7.31 11.70
CA GLU A 183 -19.39 7.61 12.42
C GLU A 183 -19.03 9.10 12.30
N CYS A 184 -19.36 9.71 11.15
CA CYS A 184 -19.17 11.14 10.91
C CYS A 184 -20.49 11.92 10.85
N HIS A 185 -21.55 11.33 10.29
CA HIS A 185 -22.87 11.94 10.16
C HIS A 185 -23.75 11.69 11.38
N SER A 186 -23.17 11.72 12.58
CA SER A 186 -23.92 11.56 13.82
C SER A 186 -24.57 12.88 14.23
N ASN A 187 -25.66 12.83 15.01
CA ASN A 187 -26.23 14.03 15.63
C ASN A 187 -25.46 14.49 16.88
N VAL A 188 -24.32 13.85 17.18
CA VAL A 188 -23.43 14.23 18.27
C VAL A 188 -22.42 15.22 17.70
N GLY A 189 -22.57 16.50 18.06
CA GLY A 189 -21.84 17.64 17.49
C GLY A 189 -20.31 17.65 17.69
N THR A 190 -19.72 16.52 18.06
CA THR A 190 -18.27 16.34 18.27
C THR A 190 -17.56 15.80 17.04
N VAL A 191 -18.29 15.34 16.01
CA VAL A 191 -17.69 14.85 14.76
C VAL A 191 -18.02 15.82 13.63
N GLY A 192 -17.01 16.28 12.88
CA GLY A 192 -17.11 17.40 11.93
C GLY A 192 -17.97 17.16 10.66
N GLY A 193 -18.83 16.14 10.63
CA GLY A 193 -19.74 15.86 9.51
C GLY A 193 -21.11 16.54 9.67
N PRO A 194 -21.84 16.77 8.56
CA PRO A 194 -23.21 17.27 8.65
C PRO A 194 -24.12 16.21 9.28
N ASN A 195 -24.95 16.63 10.22
CA ASN A 195 -25.94 15.77 10.90
C ASN A 195 -26.86 15.07 9.88
N THR A 196 -27.21 13.81 10.17
CA THR A 196 -28.30 13.13 9.46
C THR A 196 -29.59 13.94 9.59
N PRO A 197 -30.29 14.27 8.49
CA PRO A 197 -31.55 15.00 8.57
C PRO A 197 -32.57 14.24 9.42
N SER A 198 -33.41 14.96 10.16
CA SER A 198 -34.40 14.38 11.08
C SER A 198 -35.41 13.41 10.42
N PHE A 199 -35.61 13.51 9.10
CA PHE A 199 -36.46 12.60 8.34
C PHE A 199 -35.79 11.26 7.97
N HIS A 200 -34.48 11.09 8.21
CA HIS A 200 -33.78 9.81 8.02
C HIS A 200 -34.01 8.89 9.23
N ASN A 201 -35.12 8.16 9.20
CA ASN A 201 -35.40 7.15 10.23
C ASN A 201 -34.52 5.91 10.03
N LEU A 202 -33.38 5.85 10.72
CA LEU A 202 -32.42 4.72 10.65
C LEU A 202 -32.99 3.40 11.19
N ASN A 203 -34.15 3.39 11.85
CA ASN A 203 -34.87 2.16 12.20
C ASN A 203 -35.60 1.55 10.98
N SER A 204 -35.79 2.31 9.91
CA SER A 204 -36.36 1.82 8.66
C SER A 204 -35.26 1.35 7.71
N ALA A 205 -35.41 0.14 7.17
CA ALA A 205 -34.49 -0.44 6.18
C ALA A 205 -34.24 0.49 4.98
N ARG A 206 -35.22 1.32 4.60
CA ARG A 206 -35.09 2.31 3.51
C ARG A 206 -33.94 3.29 3.74
N TYR A 207 -33.71 3.72 4.99
CA TYR A 207 -32.70 4.72 5.33
C TYR A 207 -31.39 4.11 5.85
N GLN A 208 -31.31 2.78 6.00
CA GLN A 208 -30.09 2.10 6.42
C GLN A 208 -29.06 1.94 5.29
N ASN A 209 -29.49 2.04 4.04
CA ASN A 209 -28.59 2.06 2.90
C ASN A 209 -28.51 3.47 2.30
N CYS A 210 -27.67 4.30 2.91
CA CYS A 210 -27.45 5.70 2.49
C CYS A 210 -27.11 5.80 1.00
N THR A 211 -26.36 4.83 0.48
CA THR A 211 -25.91 4.80 -0.92
C THR A 211 -26.99 4.49 -1.95
N THR A 212 -28.23 4.20 -1.53
CA THR A 212 -29.37 4.11 -2.46
C THR A 212 -29.74 5.49 -3.02
N CYS A 213 -29.63 6.54 -2.20
CA CYS A 213 -29.89 7.92 -2.62
C CYS A 213 -28.58 8.69 -2.84
N HIS A 214 -27.62 8.56 -1.93
CA HIS A 214 -26.33 9.23 -1.97
C HIS A 214 -25.31 8.37 -2.74
N VAL A 215 -25.38 8.37 -4.07
CA VAL A 215 -24.58 7.45 -4.92
C VAL A 215 -23.18 7.98 -5.22
N LYS A 216 -22.98 9.31 -5.25
CA LYS A 216 -21.70 9.96 -5.61
C LYS A 216 -20.81 10.25 -4.40
N ILE A 217 -20.75 9.35 -3.42
CA ILE A 217 -20.07 9.56 -2.11
C ILE A 217 -18.56 9.76 -2.17
N HIS A 218 -17.91 9.51 -3.32
CA HIS A 218 -16.48 9.81 -3.50
C HIS A 218 -16.24 11.24 -4.02
N GLY A 219 -17.32 11.97 -4.33
CA GLY A 219 -17.28 13.32 -4.89
C GLY A 219 -18.26 13.49 -6.05
N SER A 220 -18.74 14.72 -6.22
CA SER A 220 -19.74 15.07 -7.26
C SER A 220 -19.43 16.44 -7.86
N ASN A 221 -19.60 16.55 -9.18
CA ASN A 221 -19.52 17.84 -9.89
C ASN A 221 -20.88 18.54 -10.05
N THR A 222 -21.95 17.96 -9.49
CA THR A 222 -23.33 18.34 -9.85
C THR A 222 -24.24 18.56 -8.64
N GLN A 223 -23.98 17.91 -7.51
CA GLN A 223 -24.88 17.90 -6.35
C GLN A 223 -24.06 17.84 -5.07
N ARG A 224 -24.26 18.81 -4.17
CA ARG A 224 -23.55 18.91 -2.88
C ARG A 224 -23.80 17.72 -1.95
N PHE A 225 -24.98 17.11 -2.05
CA PHE A 225 -25.38 15.98 -1.21
C PHE A 225 -25.19 14.63 -1.88
N PHE A 226 -24.45 14.56 -2.99
CA PHE A 226 -24.11 13.28 -3.65
C PHE A 226 -25.30 12.44 -4.12
N PHE A 227 -26.45 13.07 -4.37
CA PHE A 227 -27.61 12.39 -4.95
C PHE A 227 -27.30 11.80 -6.34
N ARG A 228 -28.16 10.87 -6.76
CA ARG A 228 -28.17 10.35 -8.13
C ARG A 228 -28.29 11.46 -9.17
#